data_AF-A0A8T1S267-F1
#
_entry.id   AF-A0A8T1S267-F1
#
_cell.length_a   1.000
_cell.length_b   1.000
_cell.length_c   1.000
_cell.angle_alpha   90.00
_cell.angle_beta   90.00
_cell.angle_gamma   90.00
#
_symmetry.space_group_name_H-M   'P 1'
#
loop_
_entity.id
_entity.type
_entity.pdbx_description
1 polymer ?
#
loop_
_entity_poly.entity_id
_entity_poly.type
_entity_poly.pdbx_seq_one_letter_code
_entity_poly.pdbx_strand_id
1 'polypeptide(L)'
;AVGNEAGSCEISDLKQVEGEASCNSRKGKLIFFYDWNITLSWTGTMKESGEKHEGSVEIPNLSEENEVDDTEISVSKKKGDGEVLKELMRTEGTSKVREALRDYLKVLKTEFTLGMILPTKTSAGPELAVKKKLSENNVQVCWL
;
A
#
# COMPACT_ATOMS: atom_id res chain seq x y z
N ALA A 1 -8.97 -0.25 -11.47
CA ALA A 1 -10.10 -1.02 -12.03
C ALA A 1 -9.57 -2.20 -12.82
N VAL A 2 -10.29 -3.32 -12.82
CA VAL A 2 -10.07 -4.54 -13.61
C VAL A 2 -11.37 -4.86 -14.34
N GLY A 3 -11.31 -5.46 -15.52
CA GLY A 3 -12.52 -5.72 -16.29
C GLY A 3 -12.33 -6.77 -17.37
N ASN A 4 -13.36 -7.58 -17.57
CA ASN A 4 -13.39 -8.65 -18.57
C ASN A 4 -14.78 -8.71 -19.25
N GLU A 5 -15.07 -9.81 -19.94
CA GLU A 5 -16.34 -10.02 -20.64
C GLU A 5 -17.55 -10.05 -19.68
N ALA A 6 -17.37 -10.48 -18.43
CA ALA A 6 -18.42 -10.58 -17.43
C ALA A 6 -18.77 -9.24 -16.77
N GLY A 7 -17.82 -8.31 -16.68
CA GLY A 7 -18.04 -7.01 -16.06
C GLY A 7 -16.75 -6.28 -15.69
N SER A 8 -16.90 -5.23 -14.89
CA SER A 8 -15.78 -4.42 -14.40
C SER A 8 -15.84 -4.28 -12.89
N CYS A 9 -14.70 -4.40 -12.22
CA CYS A 9 -14.54 -4.19 -10.78
C CYS A 9 -13.49 -3.11 -10.49
N GLU A 10 -13.68 -2.36 -9.42
CA GLU A 10 -12.75 -1.36 -8.95
C GLU A 10 -12.72 -1.28 -7.42
N ILE A 11 -11.58 -0.88 -6.87
CA ILE A 11 -11.49 -0.53 -5.45
C ILE A 11 -12.21 0.81 -5.28
N SER A 12 -13.22 0.85 -4.42
CA SER A 12 -13.99 2.06 -4.15
C SER A 12 -13.32 2.90 -3.06
N ASP A 13 -12.94 2.27 -1.95
CA ASP A 13 -12.50 2.96 -0.74
C ASP A 13 -11.50 2.15 0.06
N LEU A 14 -10.60 2.86 0.75
CA LEU A 14 -9.74 2.32 1.81
C LEU A 14 -10.53 2.39 3.12
N LYS A 15 -10.97 1.24 3.65
CA LYS A 15 -11.81 1.21 4.85
C LYS A 15 -11.02 1.27 6.14
N GLN A 16 -9.93 0.51 6.20
CA GLN A 16 -9.15 0.37 7.41
C GLN A 16 -7.70 0.10 7.02
N VAL A 17 -6.79 0.79 7.70
CA VAL A 17 -5.37 0.49 7.69
C VAL A 17 -4.93 0.54 9.13
N GLU A 18 -4.66 -0.63 9.69
CA GLU A 18 -4.17 -0.78 11.04
C GLU A 18 -2.77 -1.37 10.98
N GLY A 19 -1.86 -0.83 11.76
CA GLY A 19 -0.49 -1.29 11.72
C GLY A 19 0.49 -0.19 12.09
N GLU A 20 1.76 -0.55 12.03
CA GLU A 20 2.85 0.37 12.29
C GLU A 20 3.93 0.20 11.23
N ALA A 21 4.55 1.32 10.87
CA ALA A 21 5.81 1.31 10.15
C ALA A 21 6.82 2.19 10.86
N SER A 22 8.00 1.65 11.10
CA SER A 22 9.15 2.37 11.61
C SER A 22 10.35 2.15 10.70
N CYS A 23 11.16 3.19 10.56
CA CYS A 23 12.44 3.12 9.87
C CYS A 23 13.50 3.67 10.80
N ASN A 24 14.57 2.89 11.02
CA ASN A 24 15.66 3.28 11.91
C ASN A 24 17.01 3.09 11.21
N SER A 25 17.92 4.04 11.37
CA SER A 25 19.29 3.94 10.85
C SER A 25 20.26 3.59 11.98
N ARG A 26 20.83 2.38 11.93
CA ARG A 26 21.83 1.91 12.90
C ARG A 26 23.11 1.51 12.17
N LYS A 27 24.24 2.16 12.50
CA LYS A 27 25.56 1.90 11.88
C LYS A 27 25.55 1.97 10.33
N GLY A 28 24.74 2.87 9.76
CA GLY A 28 24.60 3.01 8.30
C GLY A 28 23.75 1.93 7.62
N LYS A 29 23.16 1.00 8.38
CA LYS A 29 22.14 0.07 7.88
C LYS A 29 20.76 0.59 8.27
N LEU A 30 19.89 0.68 7.28
CA LEU A 30 18.48 1.00 7.47
C LEU A 30 17.76 -0.29 7.87
N ILE A 31 17.02 -0.21 8.97
CA ILE A 31 16.15 -1.27 9.47
C ILE A 31 14.73 -0.75 9.28
N PHE A 32 14.01 -1.40 8.38
CA PHE A 32 12.59 -1.16 8.20
C PHE A 32 11.84 -2.19 9.01
N PHE A 33 10.81 -1.74 9.71
CA PHE A 33 9.85 -2.60 10.34
C PHE A 33 8.49 -2.08 9.91
N TYR A 34 7.71 -2.91 9.23
CA TYR A 34 6.33 -2.58 8.94
C TYR A 34 5.48 -3.82 9.16
N ASP A 35 4.29 -3.60 9.69
CA ASP A 35 3.25 -4.60 9.85
C ASP A 35 1.91 -3.90 9.62
N TRP A 36 1.16 -4.36 8.62
CA TRP A 36 -0.09 -3.76 8.20
C TRP A 36 -1.20 -4.80 8.04
N ASN A 37 -2.38 -4.44 8.53
CA ASN A 37 -3.66 -5.04 8.26
C ASN A 37 -4.51 -4.04 7.49
N ILE A 38 -4.81 -4.35 6.23
CA ILE A 38 -5.49 -3.43 5.30
C ILE A 38 -6.83 -4.03 4.90
N THR A 39 -7.88 -3.22 4.99
CA THR A 39 -9.22 -3.52 4.48
C THR A 39 -9.62 -2.49 3.44
N LEU A 40 -9.94 -2.96 2.24
CA LEU A 40 -10.43 -2.19 1.11
C LEU A 40 -11.88 -2.57 0.83
N SER A 41 -12.65 -1.65 0.26
CA SER A 41 -13.94 -1.96 -0.37
C SER A 41 -13.80 -1.92 -1.88
N TRP A 42 -14.53 -2.81 -2.54
CA TRP A 42 -14.58 -2.84 -4.00
C TRP A 42 -16.02 -2.85 -4.48
N THR A 43 -16.23 -2.25 -5.64
CA THR A 43 -17.50 -2.23 -6.36
C THR A 43 -17.30 -2.88 -7.72
N GLY A 44 -18.32 -3.58 -8.21
CA GLY A 44 -18.29 -4.20 -9.53
C GLY A 44 -19.62 -4.05 -10.22
N THR A 45 -19.60 -3.91 -11.55
CA THR A 45 -20.80 -3.83 -12.38
C THR A 45 -20.77 -4.97 -13.39
N MET A 46 -21.81 -5.79 -13.40
CA MET A 46 -21.96 -6.85 -14.41
C MET A 46 -22.34 -6.24 -15.76
N LYS A 47 -21.71 -6.73 -16.83
CA LYS A 47 -21.96 -6.23 -18.18
C LYS A 47 -23.31 -6.70 -18.75
N GLU A 48 -23.73 -7.91 -18.39
CA GLU A 48 -24.97 -8.51 -18.91
C GLU A 48 -26.22 -7.94 -18.24
N SER A 49 -26.20 -7.76 -16.92
CA SER A 49 -27.36 -7.28 -16.14
C SER A 49 -27.30 -5.78 -15.79
N GLY A 50 -26.12 -5.16 -15.83
CA GLY A 50 -25.91 -3.81 -15.29
C GLY A 50 -25.99 -3.75 -13.76
N GLU A 51 -26.10 -4.90 -13.07
CA GLU A 51 -26.22 -4.97 -11.62
C GLU A 51 -24.89 -4.60 -10.94
N LYS A 52 -25.01 -3.85 -9.85
CA LYS A 52 -23.87 -3.42 -9.03
C LYS A 52 -23.71 -4.35 -7.84
N HIS A 53 -22.49 -4.83 -7.68
CA HIS A 53 -22.06 -5.64 -6.56
C HIS A 53 -21.01 -4.91 -5.76
N GLU A 54 -20.97 -5.21 -4.47
CA GLU A 54 -19.99 -4.66 -3.55
C GLU A 54 -19.32 -5.80 -2.79
N GLY A 55 -18.10 -5.57 -2.34
CA GLY A 55 -17.38 -6.49 -1.49
C GLY A 55 -16.24 -5.83 -0.75
N SER A 56 -15.44 -6.64 -0.07
CA SER A 56 -14.22 -6.19 0.60
C SER A 56 -13.01 -6.99 0.15
N VAL A 57 -11.83 -6.36 0.21
CA VAL A 57 -10.54 -7.03 0.10
C VAL A 57 -9.81 -6.84 1.41
N GLU A 58 -9.34 -7.92 2.00
CA GLU A 58 -8.62 -7.93 3.27
C GLU A 58 -7.22 -8.48 3.04
N ILE A 59 -6.23 -7.76 3.56
CA ILE A 59 -4.81 -8.06 3.44
C ILE A 59 -4.24 -8.05 4.85
N PRO A 60 -4.39 -9.16 5.59
CA PRO A 60 -3.78 -9.31 6.90
C PRO A 60 -2.26 -9.56 6.81
N ASN A 61 -1.52 -9.20 7.85
CA ASN A 61 -0.12 -9.57 8.06
C ASN A 61 0.85 -9.14 6.95
N LEU A 62 0.62 -7.97 6.34
CA LEU A 62 1.57 -7.40 5.38
C LEU A 62 2.78 -6.85 6.14
N SER A 63 3.87 -7.60 6.18
CA SER A 63 5.07 -7.26 6.96
C SER A 63 6.38 -7.35 6.16
N GLU A 64 7.49 -6.88 6.75
CA GLU A 64 8.83 -6.97 6.12
C GLU A 64 9.34 -8.40 6.00
N GLU A 65 8.89 -9.29 6.89
CA GLU A 65 9.26 -10.70 6.89
C GLU A 65 8.51 -11.50 5.80
N ASN A 66 7.38 -10.97 5.31
CA ASN A 66 6.55 -11.62 4.31
C ASN A 66 6.75 -10.98 2.94
N GLU A 67 6.90 -11.80 1.88
CA GLU A 67 6.82 -11.26 0.53
C GLU A 67 5.37 -10.83 0.21
N VAL A 68 5.23 -9.75 -0.56
CA VAL A 68 3.91 -9.26 -1.01
C VAL A 68 3.14 -10.34 -1.79
N ASP A 69 3.86 -11.25 -2.46
CA ASP A 69 3.27 -12.37 -3.18
C ASP A 69 2.80 -13.51 -2.27
N ASP A 70 3.40 -13.64 -1.09
CA ASP A 70 3.02 -14.65 -0.08
C ASP A 70 1.92 -14.13 0.86
N THR A 71 1.67 -12.83 0.83
CA THR A 71 0.60 -12.22 1.63
C THR A 71 -0.76 -12.75 1.16
N GLU A 72 -1.54 -13.28 2.12
CA GLU A 72 -2.88 -13.77 1.87
C GLU A 72 -3.81 -12.58 1.58
N ILE A 73 -4.43 -12.58 0.41
CA ILE A 73 -5.38 -11.54 0.01
C ILE A 73 -6.76 -12.20 -0.07
N SER A 74 -7.62 -11.85 0.87
CA SER A 74 -8.97 -12.37 0.97
C SER A 74 -9.95 -11.43 0.29
N VAL A 75 -10.64 -11.92 -0.74
CA VAL A 75 -11.68 -11.16 -1.45
C VAL A 75 -13.05 -11.69 -1.05
N SER A 76 -13.85 -10.83 -0.43
CA SER A 76 -15.23 -11.10 -0.04
C SER A 76 -16.21 -10.32 -0.92
N LYS A 77 -17.47 -10.78 -0.96
CA LYS A 77 -18.57 -10.16 -1.69
C LYS A 77 -19.77 -10.06 -0.75
N LYS A 78 -20.54 -8.97 -0.82
CA LYS A 78 -21.86 -8.88 -0.19
C LYS A 78 -22.87 -9.81 -0.88
N LYS A 79 -24.00 -10.09 -0.23
CA LYS A 79 -25.08 -10.95 -0.77
C LYS A 79 -25.51 -10.49 -2.18
N GLY A 80 -25.74 -11.45 -3.08
CA GLY A 80 -26.19 -11.23 -4.46
C GLY A 80 -25.56 -12.22 -5.46
N ASP A 81 -26.06 -12.23 -6.69
CA ASP A 81 -25.52 -13.01 -7.80
C ASP A 81 -24.29 -12.29 -8.37
N GLY A 82 -23.08 -12.79 -8.12
CA GLY A 82 -21.88 -11.98 -8.35
C GLY A 82 -20.56 -12.73 -8.28
N GLU A 83 -20.61 -14.06 -8.38
CA GLU A 83 -19.44 -14.89 -8.13
C GLU A 83 -18.34 -14.68 -9.18
N VAL A 84 -18.73 -14.39 -10.42
CA VAL A 84 -17.80 -14.08 -11.52
C VAL A 84 -17.01 -12.79 -11.24
N LEU A 85 -17.65 -11.74 -10.69
CA LEU A 85 -16.97 -10.50 -10.32
C LEU A 85 -16.02 -10.70 -9.13
N LYS A 86 -16.41 -11.55 -8.18
CA LYS A 86 -15.55 -11.93 -7.05
C LYS A 86 -14.32 -12.71 -7.54
N GLU A 87 -14.49 -13.62 -8.49
CA GLU A 87 -13.37 -14.36 -9.09
C GLU A 87 -12.45 -13.44 -9.90
N LEU A 88 -13.01 -12.49 -10.66
CA LEU A 88 -12.25 -11.44 -11.34
C LEU A 88 -11.42 -10.61 -10.35
N MET A 89 -12.01 -10.21 -9.22
CA MET A 89 -11.29 -9.49 -8.17
C MET A 89 -10.24 -10.37 -7.48
N ARG A 90 -10.51 -11.67 -7.30
CA ARG A 90 -9.55 -12.60 -6.69
C ARG A 90 -8.35 -12.89 -7.59
N THR A 91 -8.51 -12.80 -8.91
CA THR A 91 -7.46 -13.06 -9.89
C THR A 91 -6.76 -11.78 -10.31
N GLU A 92 -7.37 -11.00 -11.21
CA GLU A 92 -6.81 -9.76 -11.72
C GLU A 92 -6.76 -8.65 -10.66
N GLY A 93 -7.79 -8.55 -9.83
CA GLY A 93 -7.85 -7.55 -8.76
C GLY A 93 -6.71 -7.74 -7.76
N THR A 94 -6.48 -8.97 -7.29
CA THR A 94 -5.38 -9.34 -6.40
C THR A 94 -4.02 -9.01 -7.03
N SER A 95 -3.83 -9.30 -8.32
CA SER A 95 -2.59 -8.96 -9.02
C SER A 95 -2.32 -7.46 -9.00
N LYS A 96 -3.35 -6.64 -9.28
CA LYS A 96 -3.24 -5.17 -9.23
C LYS A 96 -2.99 -4.64 -7.81
N VAL A 97 -3.64 -5.21 -6.81
CA VAL A 97 -3.42 -4.86 -5.41
C VAL A 97 -1.97 -5.17 -5.00
N ARG A 98 -1.44 -6.34 -5.39
CA ARG A 98 -0.03 -6.70 -5.14
C ARG A 98 0.94 -5.74 -5.83
N GLU A 99 0.67 -5.36 -7.08
CA GLU A 99 1.46 -4.37 -7.81
C GLU A 99 1.52 -3.04 -7.04
N ALA A 100 0.37 -2.53 -6.58
CA ALA A 100 0.29 -1.30 -5.81
C ALA A 100 1.03 -1.40 -4.45
N LEU A 101 0.94 -2.55 -3.77
CA LEU A 101 1.67 -2.79 -2.53
C LEU A 101 3.19 -2.82 -2.75
N ARG A 102 3.67 -3.43 -3.84
CA ARG A 102 5.10 -3.42 -4.20
C ARG A 102 5.60 -2.00 -4.45
N ASP A 103 4.82 -1.19 -5.16
CA ASP A 103 5.15 0.21 -5.41
C ASP A 103 5.17 1.00 -4.10
N TYR A 104 4.19 0.79 -3.22
CA TYR A 104 4.18 1.38 -1.89
C TYR A 104 5.46 1.02 -1.10
N LEU A 105 5.85 -0.25 -1.05
CA LEU A 105 7.07 -0.67 -0.36
C LEU A 105 8.34 -0.08 -0.99
N LYS A 106 8.37 0.06 -2.32
CA LYS A 106 9.48 0.68 -3.04
C LYS A 106 9.60 2.15 -2.67
N VAL A 107 8.48 2.89 -2.64
CA VAL A 107 8.43 4.29 -2.19
C VAL A 107 8.83 4.39 -0.72
N LEU A 108 8.30 3.52 0.15
CA LEU A 108 8.66 3.46 1.57
C LEU A 108 10.17 3.28 1.76
N LYS A 109 10.81 2.38 1.01
CA LYS A 109 12.26 2.13 1.10
C LYS A 109 13.10 3.22 0.41
N THR A 110 12.55 3.97 -0.54
CA THR A 110 13.31 4.97 -1.31
C THR A 110 13.16 6.37 -0.73
N GLU A 111 11.94 6.81 -0.43
CA GLU A 111 11.69 8.17 0.03
C GLU A 111 12.07 8.39 1.51
N PHE A 112 11.83 7.41 2.38
CA PHE A 112 12.25 7.54 3.78
C PHE A 112 13.77 7.53 3.95
N THR A 113 14.50 6.92 3.02
CA THR A 113 15.98 6.91 3.09
C THR A 113 16.56 8.23 2.63
N LEU A 114 15.94 8.88 1.64
CA LEU A 114 16.31 10.23 1.21
C LEU A 114 16.04 11.30 2.27
N GLY A 115 14.98 11.15 3.07
CA GLY A 115 14.63 12.09 4.15
C GLY A 115 15.44 11.93 5.45
N MET A 116 16.00 10.75 5.71
CA MET A 116 16.73 10.43 6.95
C MET A 116 18.25 10.41 6.83
N ILE A 117 18.79 10.41 5.61
CA ILE A 117 20.21 10.71 5.40
C ILE A 117 20.33 12.23 5.52
N LEU A 118 20.72 12.71 6.70
CA LEU A 118 21.36 14.02 6.81
C LEU A 118 22.37 14.12 5.67
N PRO A 119 22.38 15.18 4.84
CA PRO A 119 23.48 15.39 3.91
C PRO A 119 24.74 15.49 4.77
N THR A 120 25.44 14.36 4.91
CA THR A 120 26.80 14.35 5.43
C THR A 120 27.54 15.24 4.45
N LYS A 121 28.03 16.39 4.93
CA LYS A 121 28.90 17.26 4.14
C LYS A 121 30.12 16.46 3.70
N THR A 122 30.00 15.75 2.59
CA THR A 122 31.13 15.38 1.76
C THR A 122 31.45 16.66 0.99
N SER A 123 32.48 17.34 1.48
CA SER A 123 33.10 18.47 0.81
C SER A 123 33.60 18.06 -0.58
N ALA A 124 32.89 18.46 -1.64
CA ALA A 124 33.41 19.01 -2.90
C ALA A 124 32.25 19.28 -3.91
N GLY A 125 31.95 20.56 -4.20
CA GLY A 125 31.10 21.01 -5.32
C GLY A 125 29.97 21.99 -4.93
N PRO A 126 29.72 23.10 -5.67
CA PRO A 126 29.17 24.32 -5.09
C PRO A 126 27.64 24.39 -4.97
N GLU A 127 27.23 24.79 -3.77
CA GLU A 127 26.21 25.78 -3.42
C GLU A 127 24.94 25.93 -4.28
N LEU A 128 23.81 25.44 -3.75
CA LEU A 128 22.56 26.17 -3.80
C LEU A 128 21.93 26.20 -2.40
N ALA A 129 21.83 27.41 -1.87
CA ALA A 129 21.35 27.71 -0.53
C ALA A 129 19.82 27.57 -0.45
N VAL A 130 19.33 26.79 0.51
CA VAL A 130 18.02 27.04 1.13
C VAL A 130 18.17 26.93 2.64
N LYS A 131 18.14 28.08 3.30
CA LYS A 131 17.98 28.20 4.75
C LYS A 131 16.51 27.91 5.10
N LYS A 132 16.26 27.01 6.05
CA LYS A 132 15.23 27.20 7.09
C LYS A 132 15.49 26.27 8.28
N LYS A 133 15.12 26.80 9.45
CA LYS A 133 15.65 26.51 10.79
C LYS A 133 15.16 25.17 11.38
N LEU A 134 16.03 24.52 12.14
CA LEU A 134 15.70 23.46 13.10
C LEU A 134 14.89 24.02 14.28
N SER A 135 13.89 23.26 14.73
CA SER A 135 13.49 23.20 16.13
C SER A 135 13.23 21.74 16.52
N GLU A 136 13.87 21.32 17.60
CA GLU A 136 13.99 19.97 18.15
C GLU A 136 12.66 19.29 18.56
N ASN A 137 12.45 18.06 18.09
CA ASN A 137 12.15 16.84 18.86
C ASN A 137 11.72 15.74 17.87
N ASN A 138 12.68 14.93 17.41
CA ASN A 138 12.43 13.96 16.34
C ASN A 138 12.00 12.60 16.90
N VAL A 139 10.77 12.56 17.40
CA VAL A 139 9.96 11.33 17.40
C VAL A 139 8.78 11.63 16.49
N GLN A 140 8.96 11.38 15.19
CA GLN A 140 7.82 11.42 14.26
C GLN A 140 7.08 10.09 14.37
N VAL A 141 6.09 10.08 15.26
CA VAL A 141 5.00 9.10 15.24
C VAL A 141 4.02 9.60 14.19
N CYS A 142 3.89 8.88 13.08
CA CYS A 142 2.92 9.22 12.04
C CYS A 142 1.60 8.52 12.40
N TRP A 143 0.65 9.27 12.95
CA TRP A 143 -0.75 8.84 13.01
C TRP A 143 -1.40 9.09 11.65
N LEU A 144 -2.16 8.11 11.15
CA LEU A 144 -3.22 8.32 10.16
C LEU A 144 -4.36 9.13 10.81
#